data_AF-A0A8J5EUG0-F1
#
_entry.id   AF-A0A8J5EUG0-F1
#
_cell.length_a   1.000
_cell.length_b   1.000
_cell.length_c   1.000
_cell.angle_alpha   90.00
_cell.angle_beta   90.00
_cell.angle_gamma   90.00
#
_symmetry.space_group_name_H-M   'P 1'
#
loop_
_entity.id
_entity.type
_entity.pdbx_description
1 polymer ?
#
loop_
_entity_poly.entity_id
_entity_poly.type
_entity_poly.pdbx_seq_one_letter_code
_entity_poly.pdbx_strand_id
1 'polypeptide(L)'
;MAERNLLADASRILDKARNSEIKGNCTGVLAAEVRSLGYDAAICKSRWDKNPSFPAGEHEYVDTVVGVDRLLVDAGFQSEFEVARPSKTYRAIIQLLPQVFVGQPHRLQQIMVVASEAA
;
A
#
# COMPACT_ATOMS: atom_id res chain seq x y z
N MET A 1 -6.46 10.02 14.66
CA MET A 1 -5.12 10.65 14.80
C MET A 1 -4.00 9.68 14.48
N ALA A 2 -4.05 8.43 14.96
CA ALA A 2 -3.09 7.37 14.64
C ALA A 2 -2.81 7.19 13.14
N GLU A 3 -3.86 6.99 12.33
CA GLU A 3 -3.71 6.79 10.87
C GLU A 3 -2.99 7.96 10.18
N ARG A 4 -3.37 9.21 10.50
CA ARG A 4 -2.76 10.42 9.93
C ARG A 4 -1.28 10.56 10.31
N ASN A 5 -0.92 10.24 11.55
CA ASN A 5 0.46 10.30 12.00
C ASN A 5 1.31 9.23 11.31
N LEU A 6 0.80 7.99 11.25
CA LEU A 6 1.46 6.89 10.57
C LEU A 6 1.62 7.17 9.06
N LEU A 7 0.63 7.78 8.41
CA LEU A 7 0.72 8.22 7.02
C LEU A 7 1.83 9.26 6.82
N ALA A 8 1.92 10.25 7.72
CA ALA A 8 2.95 11.28 7.65
C ALA A 8 4.36 10.71 7.86
N ASP A 9 4.49 9.74 8.77
CA ASP A 9 5.75 9.03 9.03
C ASP A 9 6.15 8.14 7.86
N ALA A 10 5.23 7.32 7.36
CA ALA A 10 5.46 6.43 6.22
C ALA A 10 5.85 7.22 4.95
N SER A 11 5.14 8.31 4.64
CA SER A 11 5.45 9.16 3.50
C SER A 11 6.87 9.74 3.61
N ARG A 12 7.22 10.28 4.79
CA ARG A 12 8.55 10.85 5.04
C ARG A 12 9.66 9.81 4.91
N ILE A 13 9.43 8.58 5.37
CA ILE A 13 10.39 7.48 5.25
C ILE A 13 10.60 7.11 3.78
N LEU A 14 9.50 6.98 3.02
CA LEU A 14 9.55 6.59 1.61
C LEU A 14 10.18 7.67 0.72
N ASP A 15 9.93 8.95 1.00
CA ASP A 15 10.59 10.05 0.30
C ASP A 15 12.10 10.04 0.52
N LYS A 16 12.56 9.76 1.75
CA LYS A 16 13.99 9.60 2.04
C LYS A 16 14.60 8.37 1.37
N ALA A 17 13.87 7.25 1.37
CA ALA A 17 14.32 6.01 0.76
C ALA A 17 14.47 6.14 -0.75
N ARG A 18 13.58 6.88 -1.43
CA ARG A 18 13.65 7.16 -2.88
C ARG A 18 14.82 8.06 -3.26
N ASN A 19 15.20 8.98 -2.38
CA ASN A 19 16.32 9.92 -2.61
C ASN A 19 17.69 9.31 -2.31
N SER A 20 17.73 8.20 -1.58
CA SER A 20 18.92 7.41 -1.33
C SER A 20 18.99 6.34 -2.43
N GLU A 21 20.17 5.96 -2.94
CA GLU A 21 20.32 4.94 -4.00
C GLU A 21 19.94 3.50 -3.57
N ILE A 22 18.98 3.33 -2.66
CA ILE A 22 18.45 2.06 -2.19
C ILE A 22 17.56 1.47 -3.30
N LYS A 23 18.19 0.87 -4.30
CA LYS A 23 17.55 -0.04 -5.26
C LYS A 23 17.19 -1.34 -4.55
N GLY A 24 16.11 -1.38 -3.78
CA GLY A 24 15.62 -2.62 -3.18
C GLY A 24 14.59 -2.44 -2.07
N ASN A 25 13.53 -3.24 -2.17
CA ASN A 25 12.41 -3.44 -1.22
C ASN A 25 12.07 -2.25 -0.28
N CYS A 26 11.33 -1.28 -0.81
CA CYS A 26 10.79 -0.15 -0.03
C CYS A 26 9.96 -0.62 1.19
N THR A 27 9.25 -1.75 1.08
CA THR A 27 8.44 -2.33 2.16
C THR A 27 9.31 -2.76 3.35
N GLY A 28 10.50 -3.31 3.07
CA GLY A 28 11.49 -3.69 4.08
C GLY A 28 12.04 -2.49 4.85
N VAL A 29 12.46 -1.45 4.13
CA VAL A 29 12.93 -0.19 4.74
C VAL A 29 11.82 0.46 5.55
N LEU A 30 10.61 0.51 5.00
CA LEU A 30 9.45 1.09 5.68
C LEU A 30 9.14 0.36 6.99
N ALA A 31 9.09 -0.97 6.98
CA ALA A 31 8.83 -1.74 8.19
C ALA A 31 9.91 -1.51 9.26
N ALA A 32 11.19 -1.46 8.87
CA ALA A 32 12.29 -1.23 9.81
C ALA A 32 12.22 0.17 10.44
N GLU A 33 11.98 1.20 9.64
CA GLU A 33 11.93 2.59 10.10
C GLU A 33 10.65 2.89 10.90
N VAL A 34 9.50 2.33 10.52
CA VAL A 34 8.26 2.45 11.31
C VAL A 34 8.45 1.79 12.68
N ARG A 35 9.12 0.63 12.76
CA ARG A 35 9.48 0.02 14.06
C ARG A 35 10.42 0.90 14.89
N SER A 36 11.39 1.55 14.26
CA SER A 36 12.36 2.41 14.98
C SER A 36 11.69 3.65 15.60
N LEU A 37 10.56 4.09 15.04
CA LEU A 37 9.68 5.12 15.62
C LEU A 37 8.80 4.62 16.77
N GLY A 38 8.84 3.32 17.10
CA GLY A 38 8.11 2.72 18.22
C GLY A 38 6.74 2.15 17.86
N TYR A 39 6.38 2.06 16.57
CA TYR A 39 5.17 1.37 16.14
C TYR A 39 5.36 -0.15 16.17
N ASP A 40 4.31 -0.88 16.55
CA ASP A 40 4.25 -2.33 16.35
C ASP A 40 3.91 -2.60 14.88
N ALA A 41 4.92 -3.03 14.09
CA ALA A 41 4.77 -3.21 12.66
C ALA A 41 5.44 -4.50 12.16
N ALA A 42 4.86 -5.13 11.15
CA ALA A 42 5.40 -6.32 10.51
C ALA A 42 5.16 -6.33 9.00
N ILE A 43 6.14 -6.86 8.25
CA ILE A 43 5.91 -7.17 6.83
C ILE A 43 4.98 -8.37 6.77
N CYS A 44 3.91 -8.22 6.03
CA CYS A 44 2.92 -9.25 5.74
C CYS A 44 2.90 -9.51 4.25
N LYS A 45 2.55 -10.75 3.88
CA LYS A 45 2.53 -11.20 2.50
C LYS A 45 1.23 -11.91 2.20
N SER A 46 0.49 -11.40 1.22
CA SER A 46 -0.68 -12.06 0.65
C SER A 46 -0.25 -12.88 -0.56
N ARG A 47 -0.85 -14.06 -0.74
CA ARG A 47 -0.58 -14.95 -1.88
C ARG A 47 -1.89 -15.51 -2.41
N TRP A 48 -2.01 -15.62 -3.72
CA TRP A 48 -3.14 -16.26 -4.37
C TRP A 48 -2.69 -17.16 -5.52
N ASP A 49 -3.38 -18.27 -5.66
CA ASP A 49 -3.12 -19.24 -6.72
C ASP A 49 -3.71 -18.77 -8.06
N LYS A 50 -3.12 -19.28 -9.14
CA LYS A 50 -3.67 -19.08 -10.47
C LYS A 50 -5.02 -19.78 -10.60
N ASN A 51 -5.92 -19.17 -11.33
CA ASN A 51 -7.15 -19.79 -11.81
C ASN A 51 -7.38 -19.38 -13.28
N PRO A 52 -8.42 -19.90 -13.97
CA PRO A 52 -8.64 -19.57 -15.39
C PRO A 52 -8.84 -18.07 -15.69
N SER A 53 -9.26 -17.28 -14.70
CA SER A 53 -9.54 -15.85 -14.84
C SER A 53 -8.40 -14.96 -14.32
N PHE A 54 -7.56 -15.45 -13.40
CA PHE A 54 -6.57 -14.64 -12.70
C PHE A 54 -5.21 -15.36 -12.59
N PRO A 55 -4.09 -14.68 -12.90
CA PRO A 55 -2.75 -15.25 -12.69
C PRO A 55 -2.45 -15.39 -11.19
N ALA A 56 -1.56 -16.32 -10.85
CA ALA A 56 -1.00 -16.41 -9.51
C ALA A 56 -0.20 -15.14 -9.20
N GLY A 57 -0.17 -14.75 -7.93
CA GLY A 57 0.58 -13.59 -7.50
C GLY A 57 0.77 -13.53 -6.00
N GLU A 58 1.58 -12.57 -5.61
CA GLU A 58 1.86 -12.26 -4.23
C GLU A 58 2.01 -10.76 -4.05
N HIS A 59 1.66 -10.27 -2.86
CA HIS A 59 1.76 -8.86 -2.52
C HIS A 59 2.33 -8.68 -1.11
N GLU A 60 3.26 -7.74 -0.95
CA GLU A 60 3.89 -7.42 0.33
C GLU A 60 3.44 -6.05 0.82
N TYR A 61 3.02 -5.98 2.08
CA TYR A 61 2.59 -4.76 2.75
C TYR A 61 3.09 -4.73 4.19
N VAL A 62 3.02 -3.59 4.86
CA VAL A 62 3.33 -3.47 6.29
C VAL A 62 2.03 -3.41 7.08
N ASP A 63 1.85 -4.37 7.98
CA ASP A 63 0.78 -4.38 8.96
C ASP A 63 1.25 -3.66 10.22
N THR A 64 0.46 -2.72 10.74
CA THR A 64 0.84 -1.90 11.91
C THR A 64 -0.29 -1.84 12.92
N VAL A 65 0.01 -2.05 14.20
CA VAL A 65 -0.93 -1.89 15.31
C VAL A 65 -0.66 -0.58 16.02
N VAL A 66 -1.67 0.28 16.11
CA VAL A 66 -1.61 1.57 16.81
C VAL A 66 -2.75 1.64 17.83
N GLY A 67 -2.43 1.34 19.09
CA GLY A 67 -3.46 1.20 20.13
C GLY A 67 -4.34 -0.01 19.87
N VAL A 68 -5.62 0.22 19.57
CA VAL A 68 -6.59 -0.85 19.23
C VAL A 68 -6.79 -1.01 17.72
N ASP A 69 -6.24 -0.11 16.92
CA ASP A 69 -6.43 -0.10 15.47
C ASP A 69 -5.33 -0.89 14.77
N ARG A 70 -5.73 -1.73 13.82
CA ARG A 70 -4.83 -2.42 12.89
C ARG A 70 -4.92 -1.77 11.52
N LEU A 71 -3.80 -1.25 11.05
CA LEU A 71 -3.68 -0.46 9.83
C LEU A 71 -2.76 -1.17 8.84
N LEU A 72 -3.18 -1.18 7.57
CA LEU A 72 -2.37 -1.61 6.44
C LEU A 72 -1.59 -0.41 5.92
N VAL A 73 -0.31 -0.61 5.64
CA VAL A 73 0.56 0.37 5.01
C VAL A 73 1.13 -0.22 3.72
N ASP A 74 0.84 0.42 2.59
CA ASP A 74 1.32 0.02 1.28
C ASP A 74 2.15 1.14 0.65
N ALA A 75 3.42 0.84 0.36
CA ALA A 75 4.43 1.80 -0.08
C ALA A 75 4.32 2.20 -1.57
N GLY A 76 3.64 1.38 -2.37
CA GLY A 76 3.53 1.51 -3.83
C GLY A 76 2.08 1.47 -4.30
N PHE A 77 1.15 1.89 -3.44
CA PHE A 77 -0.27 1.58 -3.61
C PHE A 77 -0.83 1.95 -4.98
N GLN A 78 -0.56 3.17 -5.48
CA GLN A 78 -1.07 3.62 -6.76
C GLN A 78 -0.57 2.77 -7.95
N SER A 79 0.69 2.31 -7.93
CA SER A 79 1.26 1.53 -9.02
C SER A 79 0.66 0.13 -9.13
N GLU A 80 0.15 -0.43 -8.02
CA GLU A 80 -0.51 -1.75 -8.01
C GLU A 80 -1.82 -1.78 -8.82
N PHE A 81 -2.38 -0.61 -9.17
CA PHE A 81 -3.61 -0.50 -9.98
C PHE A 81 -3.33 -0.26 -11.47
N GLU A 82 -2.07 -0.13 -11.89
CA GLU A 82 -1.73 0.12 -13.28
C GLU A 82 -2.05 -1.09 -14.17
N VAL A 83 -2.75 -0.83 -15.27
CA VAL A 83 -3.11 -1.86 -16.27
C VAL A 83 -2.65 -1.43 -17.66
N ALA A 84 -2.40 -2.39 -18.55
CA ALA A 84 -1.86 -2.12 -19.87
C ALA A 84 -2.76 -1.23 -20.76
N ARG A 85 -4.08 -1.25 -20.54
CA ARG A 85 -5.07 -0.54 -21.36
C ARG A 85 -6.20 0.04 -20.49
N PRO A 86 -5.94 1.11 -19.73
CA PRO A 86 -6.95 1.67 -18.83
C PRO A 86 -8.03 2.42 -19.63
N SER A 87 -9.29 2.27 -19.21
CA SER A 87 -10.36 3.17 -19.66
C SER A 87 -10.07 4.61 -19.21
N LYS A 88 -10.71 5.62 -19.83
CA LYS A 88 -10.55 7.02 -19.40
C LYS A 88 -10.95 7.22 -17.94
N THR A 89 -12.05 6.57 -17.53
CA THR A 89 -12.58 6.62 -16.16
C THR A 89 -11.63 5.93 -15.17
N TYR A 90 -11.15 4.73 -15.51
CA TYR A 90 -10.20 3.99 -14.68
C TYR A 90 -8.89 4.78 -14.47
N ARG A 91 -8.37 5.39 -15.54
CA ARG A 91 -7.20 6.26 -15.46
C ARG A 91 -7.42 7.45 -14.53
N ALA A 92 -8.60 8.08 -14.58
CA ALA A 92 -8.93 9.18 -13.68
C ALA A 92 -8.97 8.74 -12.21
N ILE A 93 -9.49 7.54 -11.92
CA ILE A 93 -9.51 6.98 -10.57
C ILE A 93 -8.10 6.67 -10.08
N ILE A 94 -7.25 6.03 -10.87
CA ILE A 94 -5.85 5.76 -10.48
C ILE A 94 -5.14 7.06 -10.11
N GLN A 95 -5.34 8.13 -10.87
CA GLN A 95 -4.73 9.44 -10.62
C GLN A 95 -5.16 10.08 -9.28
N LEU A 96 -6.29 9.65 -8.70
CA LEU A 96 -6.77 10.09 -7.40
C LEU A 96 -6.27 9.20 -6.25
N LEU A 97 -5.72 8.02 -6.54
CA LEU A 97 -5.21 7.13 -5.50
C LEU A 97 -3.94 7.70 -4.87
N PRO A 98 -3.77 7.53 -3.54
CA PRO A 98 -2.55 7.94 -2.88
C PRO A 98 -1.39 7.03 -3.30
N GLN A 99 -0.18 7.59 -3.42
CA GLN A 99 1.02 6.78 -3.65
C GLN A 99 1.31 5.81 -2.50
N VAL A 100 0.99 6.24 -1.28
CA VAL A 100 1.14 5.46 -0.05
C VAL A 100 -0.23 5.30 0.57
N PHE A 101 -0.69 4.08 0.76
CA PHE A 101 -1.93 3.82 1.48
C PHE A 101 -1.61 3.57 2.95
N VAL A 102 -2.35 4.24 3.83
CA VAL A 102 -2.42 3.90 5.27
C VAL A 102 -3.90 3.88 5.64
N GLY A 103 -4.39 2.73 6.09
CA GLY A 103 -5.79 2.64 6.48
C GLY A 103 -6.23 1.24 6.88
N GLN A 104 -7.46 1.15 7.37
CA GLN A 104 -8.08 -0.11 7.73
C GLN A 104 -8.48 -0.93 6.48
N PRO A 105 -8.56 -2.26 6.57
CA PRO A 105 -8.91 -3.15 5.45
C PRO A 105 -10.22 -2.79 4.74
N HIS A 106 -11.23 -2.29 5.46
CA HIS A 106 -12.51 -1.92 4.87
C HIS A 106 -12.39 -0.74 3.89
N ARG A 107 -11.47 0.21 4.13
CA ARG A 107 -11.20 1.33 3.21
C ARG A 107 -10.55 0.85 1.93
N LEU A 108 -9.63 -0.11 2.05
CA LEU A 108 -9.03 -0.76 0.89
C LEU A 108 -10.11 -1.45 0.05
N GLN A 109 -11.01 -2.20 0.68
CA GLN A 109 -12.13 -2.85 -0.02
C GLN A 109 -13.01 -1.86 -0.76
N GLN A 110 -13.34 -0.71 -0.16
CA GLN A 110 -14.11 0.35 -0.82
C GLN A 110 -13.40 0.90 -2.06
N ILE A 111 -12.08 1.13 -1.97
CA ILE A 111 -11.27 1.56 -3.11
C ILE A 111 -11.31 0.49 -4.22
N MET A 112 -11.17 -0.79 -3.86
CA MET A 112 -11.23 -1.90 -4.82
C MET A 112 -12.57 -1.97 -5.56
N VAL A 113 -13.69 -1.76 -4.86
CA VAL A 113 -15.03 -1.72 -5.49
C VAL A 113 -15.10 -0.59 -6.52
N VAL A 114 -14.74 0.62 -6.14
CA VAL A 114 -14.78 1.80 -7.05
C VAL A 114 -13.86 1.62 -8.25
N ALA A 115 -12.65 1.10 -8.03
CA ALA A 115 -11.72 0.83 -9.12
C ALA A 115 -12.25 -0.25 -10.07
N SER A 116 -12.85 -1.32 -9.54
CA SER A 116 -13.38 -2.43 -10.34
C SER A 116 -14.59 -2.01 -11.20
N GLU A 117 -15.43 -1.11 -10.71
CA GLU A 117 -16.58 -0.59 -11.46
C GLU A 117 -16.16 0.29 -12.66
N ALA A 118 -14.95 0.84 -12.63
CA ALA A 118 -14.44 1.73 -13.68
C ALA A 118 -13.54 1.06 -14.72
N ALA A 119 -13.08 -0.16 -14.43
CA ALA A 119 -12.22 -0.98 -15.29
C ALA A 119 -12.98 -1.49 -16.52
#